data_AF-S0K6Y6-F1
#
_entry.id   AF-S0K6Y6-F1
#
_cell.length_a   1.000
_cell.length_b   1.000
_cell.length_c   1.000
_cell.angle_alpha   90.00
_cell.angle_beta   90.00
_cell.angle_gamma   90.00
#
_symmetry.space_group_name_H-M   'P 1'
#
loop_
_entity.id
_entity.type
_entity.pdbx_description
1 polymer ?
#
loop_
_entity_poly.entity_id
_entity_poly.type
_entity_poly.pdbx_seq_one_letter_code
_entity_poly.pdbx_strand_id
1 'polypeptide(L)'
;MGFGQKKHRQEIKKFIELMQSRIQQSEMGVTSSVVAYYLLLSFFPLLIAIGNILPLLHIDQTQVLSMIKTMIPNQIYVLFVPAIKALLTNGSKELLSISAVATLWSASKSINALQIAMNKAYGVTRPTNYFVMRFISMLMLVLFFCAIIGVMVVIGFGKVVLDGIQPFLEIPDSIINTFQTVKWPLTAIILLTILTLIYWMVPNAKIGIRSAFPGAVLATIGWLALTQIFGIYMKYFATSFNGYKIIGTFMILMMWLKFAAMVIVFCGVVNTVIAEYRSGGDLRQRRDPIEMLTQRIKARLLHSNDEESES
;
A
#
# COMPACT_ATOMS: atom_id res chain seq x y z
N MET A 1 -31.10 -1.87 36.66
CA MET A 1 -30.66 -1.46 35.30
C MET A 1 -29.38 -0.60 35.24
N GLY A 2 -28.82 -0.08 36.35
CA GLY A 2 -27.66 0.86 36.31
C GLY A 2 -26.24 0.28 36.20
N PHE A 3 -26.01 -0.99 36.53
CA PHE A 3 -24.66 -1.59 36.57
C PHE A 3 -24.07 -1.88 35.16
N GLY A 4 -24.90 -2.35 34.22
CA GLY A 4 -24.46 -2.63 32.85
C GLY A 4 -24.03 -1.38 32.08
N GLN A 5 -24.72 -0.25 32.31
CA GLN A 5 -24.39 1.01 31.64
C GLN A 5 -23.08 1.63 32.16
N LYS A 6 -22.76 1.52 33.45
CA LYS A 6 -21.49 2.00 34.01
C LYS A 6 -20.29 1.23 33.46
N LYS A 7 -20.39 -0.10 33.38
CA LYS A 7 -19.34 -0.96 32.81
C LYS A 7 -19.10 -0.65 31.33
N HIS A 8 -20.16 -0.56 30.53
CA HIS A 8 -20.06 -0.22 29.11
C HIS A 8 -19.42 1.15 28.87
N ARG A 9 -19.77 2.16 29.68
CA ARG A 9 -19.18 3.50 29.60
C ARG A 9 -17.68 3.50 29.93
N GLN A 10 -17.23 2.66 30.87
CA GLN A 10 -15.81 2.50 31.21
C GLN A 10 -15.03 1.82 30.09
N GLU A 11 -15.61 0.80 29.44
CA GLU A 11 -14.96 0.11 28.32
C GLU A 11 -14.79 1.03 27.10
N ILE A 12 -15.81 1.83 26.76
CA ILE A 12 -15.72 2.84 25.71
C ILE A 12 -14.65 3.88 26.04
N LYS A 13 -14.62 4.36 27.28
CA LYS A 13 -13.62 5.35 27.70
C LYS A 13 -12.19 4.81 27.52
N LYS A 14 -11.94 3.57 27.98
CA LYS A 14 -10.65 2.89 27.81
C LYS A 14 -10.28 2.72 26.33
N PHE A 15 -11.24 2.35 25.49
CA PHE A 15 -11.01 2.22 24.05
C PHE A 15 -10.62 3.56 23.40
N ILE A 16 -11.32 4.65 23.76
CA ILE A 16 -11.03 6.00 23.26
C ILE A 16 -9.65 6.47 23.73
N GLU A 17 -9.31 6.26 25.00
CA GLU A 17 -8.00 6.61 25.56
C GLU A 17 -6.86 5.86 24.84
N LEU A 18 -7.03 4.56 24.59
CA LEU A 18 -6.08 3.76 23.80
C LEU A 18 -5.96 4.30 22.37
N MET A 19 -7.08 4.60 21.71
CA MET A 19 -7.09 5.13 20.35
C MET A 19 -6.35 6.47 20.26
N GLN A 20 -6.63 7.41 21.16
CA GLN A 20 -5.97 8.71 21.20
C GLN A 20 -4.47 8.57 21.45
N SER A 21 -4.09 7.71 22.41
CA SER A 21 -2.68 7.45 22.72
C SER A 21 -1.94 6.90 21.51
N ARG A 22 -2.52 5.91 20.81
CA ARG A 22 -1.88 5.31 19.62
C ARG A 22 -1.83 6.27 18.43
N ILE A 23 -2.83 7.13 18.23
CA ILE A 23 -2.77 8.20 17.21
C ILE A 23 -1.59 9.13 17.49
N GLN A 24 -1.42 9.60 18.72
CA GLN A 24 -0.32 10.50 19.09
C GLN A 24 1.04 9.81 18.90
N GLN A 25 1.19 8.57 19.38
CA GLN A 25 2.43 7.79 19.24
C GLN A 25 2.78 7.48 17.78
N SER A 26 1.78 7.32 16.91
CA SER A 26 1.99 7.04 15.48
C SER A 26 2.65 8.20 14.73
N GLU A 27 2.53 9.43 15.26
CA GLU A 27 2.90 10.67 14.57
C GLU A 27 2.40 10.69 13.12
N MET A 28 1.18 10.16 12.89
CA MET A 28 0.67 9.82 11.56
C MET A 28 0.75 10.98 10.56
N GLY A 29 0.64 12.23 11.01
CA GLY A 29 0.81 13.41 10.15
C GLY A 29 2.22 13.54 9.55
N VAL A 30 3.26 13.34 10.37
CA VAL A 30 4.65 13.42 9.95
C VAL A 30 5.01 12.18 9.14
N THR A 31 4.74 10.99 9.68
CA THR A 31 5.12 9.73 9.05
C THR A 31 4.45 9.55 7.68
N SER A 32 3.18 9.91 7.54
CA SER A 32 2.48 9.86 6.24
C SER A 32 3.03 10.87 5.23
N SER A 33 3.54 12.01 5.69
CA SER A 33 4.19 12.99 4.80
C SER A 33 5.50 12.43 4.23
N VAL A 34 6.28 11.71 5.04
CA VAL A 34 7.51 11.04 4.60
C VAL A 34 7.21 9.91 3.61
N VAL A 35 6.17 9.11 3.87
CA VAL A 35 5.71 8.07 2.93
C VAL A 35 5.33 8.68 1.59
N ALA A 36 4.51 9.73 1.60
CA ALA A 36 4.06 10.43 0.40
C ALA A 36 5.21 11.05 -0.40
N TYR A 37 6.21 11.61 0.28
CA TYR A 37 7.39 12.19 -0.38
C TYR A 37 8.14 11.13 -1.20
N TYR A 38 8.43 9.98 -0.59
CA TYR A 38 9.11 8.90 -1.31
C TYR A 38 8.24 8.22 -2.36
N LEU A 39 6.91 8.14 -2.16
CA LEU A 39 5.98 7.70 -3.20
C LEU A 39 6.05 8.62 -4.42
N LEU A 40 5.96 9.93 -4.21
CA LEU A 40 6.05 10.93 -5.27
C LEU A 40 7.38 10.84 -6.03
N LEU A 41 8.49 10.68 -5.30
CA LEU A 41 9.82 10.50 -5.90
C LEU A 41 9.91 9.23 -6.76
N SER A 42 9.25 8.15 -6.32
CA SER A 42 9.22 6.89 -7.07
C SER A 42 8.26 6.89 -8.25
N PHE A 43 7.29 7.81 -8.28
CA PHE A 43 6.22 7.84 -9.28
C PHE A 43 6.75 8.07 -10.70
N PHE A 44 7.66 9.03 -10.89
CA PHE A 44 8.18 9.35 -12.22
C PHE A 44 9.06 8.24 -12.81
N PRO A 45 10.08 7.72 -12.10
CA PRO A 45 10.85 6.58 -12.59
C PRO A 45 9.96 5.36 -12.87
N LEU A 46 8.91 5.16 -12.05
CA LEU A 46 7.99 4.05 -12.25
C LEU A 46 7.24 4.18 -13.58
N LEU A 47 6.70 5.36 -13.89
CA LEU A 47 5.99 5.57 -15.16
C LEU A 47 6.90 5.35 -16.36
N ILE A 48 8.17 5.78 -16.28
CA ILE A 48 9.16 5.52 -17.33
C ILE A 48 9.41 4.02 -17.49
N ALA A 49 9.58 3.29 -16.38
CA ALA A 49 9.78 1.84 -16.41
C ALA A 49 8.56 1.11 -17.02
N ILE A 50 7.34 1.48 -16.62
CA ILE A 50 6.10 0.93 -17.20
C ILE A 50 6.04 1.23 -18.70
N GLY A 51 6.28 2.48 -19.11
CA GLY A 51 6.27 2.88 -20.52
C GLY A 51 7.19 2.04 -21.41
N ASN A 52 8.34 1.64 -20.87
CA ASN A 52 9.30 0.77 -21.56
C ASN A 52 8.92 -0.72 -21.57
N ILE A 53 8.15 -1.19 -20.58
CA ILE A 53 7.68 -2.58 -20.48
C ILE A 53 6.45 -2.82 -21.38
N LEU A 54 5.57 -1.81 -21.53
CA LEU A 54 4.31 -1.96 -22.27
C LEU A 54 4.49 -2.51 -23.69
N PRO A 55 5.42 -1.99 -24.54
CA PRO A 55 5.64 -2.53 -25.87
C PRO A 55 6.11 -3.99 -25.86
N LEU A 56 6.91 -4.39 -24.86
CA LEU A 56 7.42 -5.76 -24.74
C LEU A 56 6.29 -6.77 -24.45
N LEU A 57 5.26 -6.33 -23.72
CA LEU A 57 4.09 -7.13 -23.37
C LEU A 57 2.94 -6.97 -24.36
N HIS A 58 3.10 -6.15 -25.41
CA HIS A 58 2.03 -5.80 -26.36
C HIS A 58 0.78 -5.22 -25.66
N ILE A 59 0.97 -4.51 -24.55
CA ILE A 59 -0.12 -3.88 -23.78
C ILE A 59 -0.29 -2.42 -24.24
N ASP A 60 -1.52 -2.05 -24.58
CA ASP A 60 -1.86 -0.68 -24.94
C ASP A 60 -1.82 0.23 -23.70
N GLN A 61 -1.19 1.40 -23.84
CA GLN A 61 -1.10 2.44 -22.83
C GLN A 61 -2.47 2.86 -22.27
N THR A 62 -3.52 2.82 -23.09
CA THR A 62 -4.90 3.15 -22.68
C THR A 62 -5.41 2.26 -21.55
N GLN A 63 -4.96 1.00 -21.46
CA GLN A 63 -5.30 0.09 -20.38
C GLN A 63 -4.67 0.53 -19.04
N VAL A 64 -3.40 0.95 -19.06
CA VAL A 64 -2.72 1.50 -17.88
C VAL A 64 -3.39 2.78 -17.41
N LEU A 65 -3.67 3.68 -18.35
CA LEU A 65 -4.33 4.95 -18.06
C LEU A 65 -5.71 4.74 -17.44
N SER A 66 -6.47 3.74 -17.93
CA SER A 66 -7.75 3.37 -17.34
C SER A 66 -7.60 2.88 -15.89
N MET A 67 -6.57 2.09 -15.57
CA MET A 67 -6.32 1.67 -14.19
C MET A 67 -5.97 2.85 -13.28
N ILE A 68 -5.05 3.70 -13.72
CA ILE A 68 -4.66 4.89 -12.94
C ILE A 68 -5.89 5.74 -12.65
N LYS A 69 -6.77 5.95 -13.65
CA LYS A 69 -8.04 6.69 -13.49
C LYS A 69 -8.96 6.10 -12.42
N THR A 70 -8.92 4.79 -12.17
CA THR A 70 -9.72 4.15 -11.12
C THR A 70 -9.09 4.25 -9.73
N MET A 71 -7.76 4.41 -9.65
CA MET A 71 -7.03 4.43 -8.38
C MET A 71 -6.96 5.83 -7.75
N ILE A 72 -7.04 6.89 -8.56
CA ILE A 72 -6.93 8.28 -8.13
C ILE A 72 -8.19 9.08 -8.48
N PRO A 73 -8.49 10.19 -7.77
CA PRO A 73 -9.56 11.10 -8.14
C PRO A 73 -9.47 11.55 -9.60
N ASN A 74 -10.61 11.56 -10.31
CA ASN A 74 -10.65 11.90 -11.73
C ASN A 74 -10.03 13.27 -12.04
N GLN A 75 -10.13 14.23 -11.13
CA GLN A 75 -9.56 15.57 -11.27
C GLN A 75 -8.02 15.54 -11.24
N ILE A 76 -7.41 14.69 -10.40
CA ILE A 76 -5.95 14.46 -10.42
C ILE A 76 -5.58 13.77 -11.73
N TYR A 77 -6.33 12.76 -12.13
CA TYR A 77 -6.08 12.06 -13.38
C TYR A 77 -6.08 13.00 -14.59
N VAL A 78 -7.10 13.85 -14.74
CA VAL A 78 -7.19 14.82 -15.86
C VAL A 78 -6.00 15.78 -15.87
N LEU A 79 -5.52 16.18 -14.70
CA LEU A 79 -4.41 17.10 -14.55
C LEU A 79 -3.06 16.47 -14.92
N PHE A 80 -2.88 15.19 -14.59
CA PHE A 80 -1.62 14.46 -14.80
C PHE A 80 -1.57 13.60 -16.05
N VAL A 81 -2.72 13.29 -16.69
CA VAL A 81 -2.77 12.38 -17.85
C VAL A 81 -1.84 12.80 -19.00
N PRO A 82 -1.63 14.09 -19.33
CA PRO A 82 -0.69 14.45 -20.41
C PRO A 82 0.75 14.10 -20.04
N ALA A 83 1.15 14.37 -18.79
CA ALA A 83 2.49 14.03 -18.30
C ALA A 83 2.69 12.51 -18.21
N ILE A 84 1.69 11.78 -17.72
CA ILE A 84 1.72 10.31 -17.65
C ILE A 84 1.86 9.73 -19.07
N LYS A 85 1.04 10.19 -20.03
CA LYS A 85 1.15 9.77 -21.44
C LYS A 85 2.53 10.03 -22.02
N ALA A 86 3.09 11.22 -21.82
CA ALA A 86 4.42 11.55 -22.32
C ALA A 86 5.51 10.60 -21.77
N LEU A 87 5.42 10.22 -20.49
CA LEU A 87 6.35 9.28 -19.86
C LEU A 87 6.12 7.83 -20.30
N LEU A 88 4.90 7.46 -20.67
CA LEU A 88 4.57 6.12 -21.20
C LEU A 88 4.99 5.94 -22.67
N THR A 89 5.06 7.01 -23.46
CA THR A 89 5.36 6.95 -24.90
C THR A 89 6.83 7.10 -25.23
N ASN A 90 7.57 7.94 -24.50
CA ASN A 90 8.97 8.28 -24.83
C ASN A 90 10.01 7.34 -24.20
N GLY A 91 9.68 6.04 -24.05
CA GLY A 91 10.59 5.06 -23.49
C GLY A 91 11.69 4.65 -24.48
N SER A 92 12.96 4.79 -24.11
CA SER A 92 14.07 4.11 -24.78
C SER A 92 14.52 2.90 -23.95
N LYS A 93 14.93 1.80 -24.59
CA LYS A 93 15.40 0.57 -23.89
C LYS A 93 16.53 0.86 -22.88
N GLU A 94 17.35 1.88 -23.13
CA GLU A 94 18.41 2.35 -22.24
C GLU A 94 17.86 2.99 -20.95
N LEU A 95 16.73 3.69 -21.03
CA LEU A 95 16.07 4.29 -19.87
C LEU A 95 15.37 3.25 -18.98
N LEU A 96 15.10 2.03 -19.48
CA LEU A 96 14.43 0.98 -18.70
C LEU A 96 15.26 0.56 -17.47
N SER A 97 16.55 0.29 -17.64
CA SER A 97 17.41 -0.17 -16.53
C SER A 97 17.61 0.93 -15.49
N ILE A 98 17.88 2.16 -15.94
CA ILE A 98 18.07 3.33 -15.08
C ILE A 98 16.79 3.65 -14.29
N SER A 99 15.65 3.70 -14.99
CA SER A 99 14.35 3.96 -14.35
C SER A 99 13.92 2.83 -13.43
N ALA A 100 14.22 1.57 -13.73
CA ALA A 100 13.97 0.44 -12.84
C ALA A 100 14.77 0.55 -11.54
N VAL A 101 16.07 0.84 -11.62
CA VAL A 101 16.92 1.03 -10.43
C VAL A 101 16.47 2.23 -9.60
N ALA A 102 16.17 3.36 -10.26
CA ALA A 102 15.69 4.57 -9.59
C ALA A 102 14.31 4.36 -8.92
N THR A 103 13.39 3.65 -9.60
CA THR A 103 12.10 3.23 -9.05
C THR A 103 12.31 2.38 -7.82
N LEU A 104 13.10 1.31 -7.95
CA LEU A 104 13.34 0.36 -6.88
C LEU A 104 13.97 1.05 -5.66
N TRP A 105 14.91 1.96 -5.88
CA TRP A 105 15.54 2.73 -4.81
C TRP A 105 14.56 3.67 -4.10
N SER A 106 13.82 4.49 -4.84
CA SER A 106 12.88 5.46 -4.26
C SER A 106 11.68 4.78 -3.61
N ALA A 107 11.10 3.77 -4.26
CA ALA A 107 9.94 3.07 -3.73
C ALA A 107 10.29 2.20 -2.51
N SER A 108 11.48 1.59 -2.46
CA SER A 108 11.94 0.91 -1.25
C SER A 108 12.14 1.86 -0.06
N LYS A 109 12.51 3.13 -0.29
CA LYS A 109 12.48 4.16 0.76
C LYS A 109 11.05 4.48 1.22
N SER A 110 10.07 4.47 0.31
CA SER A 110 8.67 4.65 0.67
C SER A 110 8.14 3.50 1.53
N ILE A 111 8.42 2.24 1.16
CA ILE A 111 8.02 1.10 1.99
C ILE A 111 8.74 1.11 3.35
N ASN A 112 10.00 1.55 3.40
CA ASN A 112 10.72 1.75 4.66
C ASN A 112 10.04 2.81 5.55
N ALA A 113 9.68 3.96 4.97
CA ALA A 113 8.92 5.00 5.68
C ALA A 113 7.56 4.49 6.16
N LEU A 114 6.87 3.67 5.34
CA LEU A 114 5.61 3.06 5.71
C LEU A 114 5.80 2.08 6.85
N GLN A 115 6.87 1.27 6.83
CA GLN A 115 7.21 0.38 7.93
C GLN A 115 7.46 1.15 9.22
N ILE A 116 8.18 2.27 9.19
CA ILE A 116 8.38 3.13 10.37
C ILE A 116 7.03 3.65 10.89
N ALA A 117 6.17 4.13 9.99
CA ALA A 117 4.83 4.61 10.35
C ALA A 117 3.98 3.51 11.00
N MET A 118 3.99 2.32 10.40
CA MET A 118 3.25 1.15 10.86
C MET A 118 3.81 0.61 12.17
N ASN A 119 5.13 0.59 12.34
CA ASN A 119 5.78 0.19 13.59
C ASN A 119 5.35 1.10 14.74
N LYS A 120 5.32 2.42 14.53
CA LYS A 120 4.81 3.37 15.51
C LYS A 120 3.31 3.16 15.78
N ALA A 121 2.50 2.97 14.73
CA ALA A 121 1.07 2.68 14.88
C ALA A 121 0.78 1.37 15.63
N TYR A 122 1.70 0.40 15.56
CA TYR A 122 1.61 -0.90 16.23
C TYR A 122 2.33 -0.93 17.59
N GLY A 123 2.88 0.19 18.04
CA GLY A 123 3.59 0.28 19.32
C GLY A 123 4.92 -0.48 19.37
N VAL A 124 5.49 -0.86 18.22
CA VAL A 124 6.72 -1.66 18.12
C VAL A 124 7.89 -0.80 17.60
N THR A 125 8.59 -0.12 18.50
CA THR A 125 9.59 0.90 18.12
C THR A 125 11.03 0.41 18.01
N ARG A 126 11.34 -0.84 18.40
CA ARG A 126 12.74 -1.29 18.33
C ARG A 126 13.24 -1.38 16.88
N PRO A 127 14.52 -1.02 16.65
CA PRO A 127 15.10 -1.09 15.32
C PRO A 127 15.10 -2.53 14.81
N THR A 128 14.53 -2.72 13.61
CA THR A 128 14.78 -3.92 12.79
C THR A 128 16.15 -3.80 12.14
N ASN A 129 16.83 -4.93 11.95
CA ASN A 129 18.05 -4.93 11.15
C ASN A 129 17.81 -4.32 9.76
N TYR A 130 18.67 -3.38 9.36
CA TYR A 130 18.58 -2.63 8.11
C TYR A 130 18.45 -3.55 6.88
N PHE A 131 19.18 -4.66 6.85
CA PHE A 131 19.14 -5.61 5.74
C PHE A 131 17.81 -6.34 5.62
N VAL A 132 17.24 -6.77 6.76
CA VAL A 132 15.93 -7.45 6.81
C VAL A 132 14.84 -6.48 6.34
N MET A 133 14.89 -5.25 6.84
CA MET A 133 13.98 -4.18 6.45
C MET A 133 14.06 -3.88 4.95
N ARG A 134 15.27 -3.81 4.39
CA ARG A 134 15.48 -3.60 2.95
C ARG A 134 14.91 -4.74 2.10
N PHE A 135 15.11 -5.98 2.53
CA PHE A 135 14.59 -7.15 1.83
C PHE A 135 13.06 -7.20 1.85
N ILE A 136 12.42 -6.96 3.00
CA ILE A 136 10.95 -6.90 3.12
C ILE A 136 10.40 -5.79 2.22
N SER A 137 11.04 -4.61 2.19
CA SER A 137 10.63 -3.52 1.30
C SER A 137 10.67 -3.91 -0.17
N MET A 138 11.73 -4.60 -0.61
CA MET A 138 11.84 -5.07 -2.00
C MET A 138 10.81 -6.17 -2.31
N LEU A 139 10.63 -7.13 -1.41
CA LEU A 139 9.63 -8.20 -1.57
C LEU A 139 8.22 -7.62 -1.70
N MET A 140 7.83 -6.69 -0.82
CA MET A 140 6.51 -6.04 -0.88
C MET A 140 6.31 -5.28 -2.18
N LEU A 141 7.36 -4.65 -2.68
CA LEU A 141 7.33 -3.94 -3.95
C LEU A 141 7.20 -4.89 -5.15
N VAL A 142 7.93 -6.01 -5.16
CA VAL A 142 7.79 -7.05 -6.18
C VAL A 142 6.36 -7.61 -6.15
N LEU A 143 5.83 -7.94 -4.97
CA LEU A 143 4.45 -8.41 -4.83
C LEU A 143 3.43 -7.39 -5.32
N PHE A 144 3.65 -6.10 -5.04
CA PHE A 144 2.80 -5.02 -5.54
C PHE A 144 2.84 -4.91 -7.08
N PHE A 145 4.01 -5.00 -7.69
CA PHE A 145 4.13 -5.02 -9.16
C PHE A 145 3.53 -6.26 -9.78
N CYS A 146 3.78 -7.45 -9.22
CA CYS A 146 3.16 -8.68 -9.66
C CYS A 146 1.63 -8.59 -9.57
N ALA A 147 1.08 -7.98 -8.50
CA ALA A 147 -0.35 -7.75 -8.38
C ALA A 147 -0.86 -6.83 -9.50
N ILE A 148 -0.22 -5.68 -9.74
CA ILE A 148 -0.58 -4.76 -10.82
C ILE A 148 -0.53 -5.46 -12.18
N ILE A 149 0.58 -6.14 -12.50
CA ILE A 149 0.74 -6.89 -13.75
C ILE A 149 -0.33 -7.99 -13.85
N GLY A 150 -0.61 -8.71 -12.77
CA GLY A 150 -1.69 -9.69 -12.71
C GLY A 150 -3.05 -9.07 -13.06
N VAL A 151 -3.37 -7.88 -12.52
CA VAL A 151 -4.58 -7.15 -12.93
C VAL A 151 -4.54 -6.80 -14.41
N MET A 152 -3.39 -6.33 -14.91
CA MET A 152 -3.22 -5.94 -16.32
C MET A 152 -3.44 -7.12 -17.24
N VAL A 153 -2.89 -8.29 -16.90
CA VAL A 153 -3.09 -9.54 -17.65
C VAL A 153 -4.55 -9.96 -17.57
N VAL A 154 -5.18 -10.00 -16.39
CA VAL A 154 -6.59 -10.42 -16.28
C VAL A 154 -7.52 -9.50 -17.07
N ILE A 155 -7.32 -8.19 -17.00
CA ILE A 155 -8.15 -7.20 -17.72
C ILE A 155 -7.83 -7.18 -19.21
N GLY A 156 -6.55 -7.24 -19.59
CA GLY A 156 -6.07 -7.18 -20.97
C GLY A 156 -6.32 -8.48 -21.72
N PHE A 157 -5.88 -9.61 -21.17
CA PHE A 157 -6.12 -10.95 -21.72
C PHE A 157 -7.61 -11.29 -21.74
N GLY A 158 -8.36 -10.92 -20.68
CA GLY A 158 -9.81 -11.10 -20.67
C GLY A 158 -10.51 -10.37 -21.82
N LYS A 159 -10.04 -9.17 -22.20
CA LYS A 159 -10.55 -8.44 -23.35
C LYS A 159 -10.11 -9.07 -24.68
N VAL A 160 -8.84 -9.43 -24.84
CA VAL A 160 -8.31 -10.04 -26.08
C VAL A 160 -8.98 -11.40 -26.37
N VAL A 161 -9.18 -12.21 -25.34
CA VAL A 161 -9.89 -13.49 -25.44
C VAL A 161 -11.36 -13.26 -25.77
N LEU A 162 -12.04 -12.31 -25.10
CA LEU A 162 -13.42 -11.97 -25.45
C LEU A 162 -13.54 -11.51 -26.90
N ASP A 163 -12.75 -10.53 -27.33
CA ASP A 163 -12.78 -9.95 -28.67
C ASP A 163 -12.39 -10.99 -29.74
N GLY A 164 -11.50 -11.95 -29.41
CA GLY A 164 -11.05 -13.01 -30.32
C GLY A 164 -12.04 -14.16 -30.50
N ILE A 165 -12.85 -14.47 -29.49
CA ILE A 165 -13.86 -15.54 -29.59
C ILE A 165 -15.26 -14.98 -29.92
N GLN A 166 -15.51 -13.68 -29.69
CA GLN A 166 -16.76 -13.00 -30.06
C GLN A 166 -17.24 -13.30 -31.49
N PRO A 167 -16.40 -13.26 -32.55
CA PRO A 167 -16.85 -13.58 -33.91
C PRO A 167 -17.16 -15.06 -34.15
N PHE A 168 -16.70 -15.98 -33.28
CA PHE A 168 -16.94 -17.42 -33.42
C PHE A 168 -18.09 -17.95 -32.56
N LEU A 169 -18.36 -17.31 -31.41
CA LEU A 169 -19.35 -17.76 -30.44
C LEU A 169 -20.59 -16.85 -30.32
N GLU A 170 -20.68 -15.77 -31.13
CA GLU A 170 -21.77 -14.78 -31.05
C GLU A 170 -22.07 -14.36 -29.60
N ILE A 171 -21.00 -14.10 -28.83
CA ILE A 171 -21.11 -13.80 -27.41
C ILE A 171 -21.96 -12.53 -27.25
N PRO A 172 -23.09 -12.58 -26.51
CA PRO A 172 -23.96 -11.42 -26.35
C PRO A 172 -23.23 -10.27 -25.66
N ASP A 173 -23.50 -9.03 -26.07
CA ASP A 173 -22.94 -7.80 -25.47
C ASP A 173 -23.19 -7.71 -23.95
N SER A 174 -24.21 -8.42 -23.43
CA SER A 174 -24.49 -8.53 -22.00
C SER A 174 -23.37 -9.21 -21.22
N ILE A 175 -22.69 -10.20 -21.78
CA ILE A 175 -21.55 -10.90 -21.14
C ILE A 175 -20.32 -9.98 -21.12
N ILE A 176 -20.11 -9.23 -22.20
CA ILE A 176 -19.03 -8.22 -22.30
C ILE A 176 -19.25 -7.11 -21.27
N ASN A 177 -20.48 -6.58 -21.16
CA ASN A 177 -20.83 -5.58 -20.15
C ASN A 177 -20.71 -6.13 -18.73
N THR A 178 -21.11 -7.38 -18.49
CA THR A 178 -20.94 -8.04 -17.18
C THR A 178 -19.45 -8.14 -16.81
N PHE A 179 -18.58 -8.47 -17.78
CA PHE A 179 -17.13 -8.50 -17.57
C PHE A 179 -16.56 -7.11 -17.22
N GLN A 180 -17.13 -6.04 -17.79
CA GLN A 180 -16.78 -4.67 -17.40
C GLN A 180 -17.26 -4.31 -15.99
N THR A 181 -18.40 -4.84 -15.54
CA THR A 181 -18.91 -4.66 -14.17
C THR A 181 -18.08 -5.44 -13.14
N VAL A 182 -17.62 -6.65 -13.47
CA VAL A 182 -16.78 -7.52 -12.59
C VAL A 182 -15.42 -6.90 -12.27
N LYS A 183 -14.92 -5.97 -13.10
CA LYS A 183 -13.65 -5.25 -12.86
C LYS A 183 -13.63 -4.52 -11.51
N TRP A 184 -14.76 -3.95 -11.09
CA TRP A 184 -14.84 -3.17 -9.86
C TRP A 184 -14.72 -4.04 -8.60
N PRO A 185 -15.51 -5.13 -8.43
CA PRO A 185 -15.31 -6.10 -7.37
C PRO A 185 -13.90 -6.70 -7.37
N LEU A 186 -13.38 -7.07 -8.54
CA LEU A 186 -12.04 -7.65 -8.65
C LEU A 186 -10.97 -6.69 -8.15
N THR A 187 -11.03 -5.42 -8.57
CA THR A 187 -10.10 -4.37 -8.12
C THR A 187 -10.19 -4.15 -6.60
N ALA A 188 -11.41 -4.17 -6.04
CA ALA A 188 -11.61 -4.05 -4.60
C ALA A 188 -11.02 -5.25 -3.84
N ILE A 189 -11.17 -6.48 -4.34
CA ILE A 189 -10.58 -7.69 -3.75
C ILE A 189 -9.06 -7.63 -3.78
N ILE A 190 -8.48 -7.18 -4.90
CA ILE A 190 -7.03 -7.02 -5.03
C ILE A 190 -6.52 -5.97 -4.05
N LEU A 191 -7.18 -4.80 -3.99
CA LEU A 191 -6.83 -3.74 -3.05
C LEU A 191 -6.91 -4.23 -1.59
N LEU A 192 -7.97 -4.95 -1.24
CA LEU A 192 -8.16 -5.55 0.07
C LEU A 192 -7.04 -6.56 0.39
N THR A 193 -6.64 -7.37 -0.59
CA THR A 193 -5.56 -8.36 -0.45
C THR A 193 -4.22 -7.66 -0.21
N ILE A 194 -3.89 -6.64 -1.00
CA ILE A 194 -2.68 -5.84 -0.86
C ILE A 194 -2.64 -5.16 0.52
N LEU A 195 -3.74 -4.52 0.94
CA LEU A 195 -3.82 -3.87 2.26
C LEU A 195 -3.70 -4.87 3.41
N THR A 196 -4.28 -6.06 3.26
CA THR A 196 -4.12 -7.15 4.25
C THR A 196 -2.66 -7.58 4.36
N LEU A 197 -1.96 -7.74 3.23
CA LEU A 197 -0.53 -8.05 3.21
C LEU A 197 0.31 -6.92 3.84
N ILE A 198 -0.02 -5.66 3.55
CA ILE A 198 0.62 -4.50 4.19
C ILE A 198 0.44 -4.58 5.71
N TYR A 199 -0.78 -4.75 6.21
CA TYR A 199 -1.04 -4.81 7.66
C TYR A 199 -0.40 -6.01 8.36
N TRP A 200 -0.12 -7.09 7.62
CA TRP A 200 0.45 -8.31 8.19
C TRP A 200 1.99 -8.40 8.06
N MET A 201 2.56 -7.94 6.95
CA MET A 201 3.98 -8.13 6.62
C MET A 201 4.85 -6.90 6.92
N VAL A 202 4.30 -5.69 6.72
CA VAL A 202 5.07 -4.44 6.88
C VAL A 202 5.42 -4.16 8.35
N PRO A 203 4.49 -4.19 9.33
CA PRO A 203 4.87 -3.93 10.72
C PRO A 203 5.73 -5.05 11.29
N ASN A 204 6.71 -4.70 12.12
CA ASN A 204 7.52 -5.64 12.90
C ASN A 204 6.78 -6.16 14.15
N ALA A 205 5.48 -6.38 14.02
CA ALA A 205 4.61 -6.86 15.09
C ALA A 205 4.23 -8.33 14.87
N LYS A 206 4.00 -9.04 15.98
CA LYS A 206 3.40 -10.38 15.96
C LYS A 206 1.89 -10.23 15.87
N ILE A 207 1.40 -10.04 14.65
CA ILE A 207 -0.03 -10.01 14.35
C ILE A 207 -0.40 -11.16 13.41
N GLY A 208 -1.52 -11.83 13.69
CA GLY A 208 -2.08 -12.84 12.78
C GLY A 208 -2.82 -12.16 11.61
N ILE A 209 -2.86 -12.82 10.45
CA ILE A 209 -3.54 -12.28 9.25
C ILE A 209 -5.03 -11.97 9.49
N ARG A 210 -5.71 -12.77 10.33
CA ARG A 210 -7.10 -12.52 10.74
C ARG A 210 -7.28 -11.22 11.51
N SER A 211 -6.27 -10.84 12.29
CA SER A 211 -6.26 -9.56 13.00
C SER A 211 -5.84 -8.41 12.11
N ALA A 212 -5.29 -8.64 10.91
CA ALA A 212 -4.96 -7.60 9.92
C ALA A 212 -6.15 -7.22 9.03
N PHE A 213 -7.08 -8.16 8.83
CA PHE A 213 -8.21 -8.02 7.91
C PHE A 213 -9.18 -6.87 8.25
N PRO A 214 -9.58 -6.62 9.52
CA PRO A 214 -10.49 -5.51 9.82
C PRO A 214 -9.94 -4.14 9.42
N GLY A 215 -8.65 -3.90 9.69
CA GLY A 215 -7.95 -2.70 9.23
C GLY A 215 -7.90 -2.60 7.71
N ALA A 216 -7.69 -3.72 7.01
CA ALA A 216 -7.70 -3.77 5.55
C ALA A 216 -9.04 -3.35 4.95
N VAL A 217 -10.15 -3.87 5.48
CA VAL A 217 -11.51 -3.49 5.03
C VAL A 217 -11.76 -2.00 5.26
N LEU A 218 -11.44 -1.49 6.47
CA LEU A 218 -11.59 -0.07 6.79
C LEU A 218 -10.72 0.81 5.89
N ALA A 219 -9.50 0.38 5.57
CA ALA A 219 -8.61 1.09 4.68
C ALA A 219 -9.13 1.10 3.23
N THR A 220 -9.72 0.00 2.75
CA THR A 220 -10.37 -0.04 1.43
C THR A 220 -11.54 0.95 1.38
N ILE A 221 -12.40 0.98 2.40
CA ILE A 221 -13.51 1.93 2.48
C ILE A 221 -12.97 3.38 2.57
N GLY A 222 -11.98 3.61 3.43
CA GLY A 222 -11.33 4.91 3.60
C GLY A 222 -10.67 5.40 2.32
N TRP A 223 -10.06 4.51 1.54
CA TRP A 223 -9.50 4.83 0.23
C TRP A 223 -10.57 5.31 -0.75
N LEU A 224 -11.69 4.58 -0.85
CA LEU A 224 -12.81 4.98 -1.70
C LEU A 224 -13.40 6.32 -1.25
N ALA A 225 -13.61 6.50 0.06
CA ALA A 225 -14.12 7.74 0.63
C ALA A 225 -13.17 8.91 0.37
N LEU A 226 -11.85 8.71 0.55
CA LEU A 226 -10.84 9.71 0.26
C LEU A 226 -10.90 10.13 -1.21
N THR A 227 -11.02 9.17 -2.14
CA THR A 227 -11.14 9.47 -3.57
C THR A 227 -12.35 10.37 -3.87
N GLN A 228 -13.49 10.14 -3.21
CA GLN A 228 -14.69 10.98 -3.37
C GLN A 228 -14.52 12.37 -2.74
N ILE A 229 -14.09 12.44 -1.47
CA ILE A 229 -13.89 13.69 -0.74
C ILE A 229 -12.88 14.58 -1.48
N PHE A 230 -11.79 13.99 -1.94
CA PHE A 230 -10.76 14.74 -2.66
C PHE A 230 -11.25 15.18 -4.05
N GLY A 231 -12.08 14.39 -4.71
CA GLY A 231 -12.75 14.80 -5.95
C GLY A 231 -13.64 16.02 -5.76
N ILE A 232 -14.38 16.10 -4.65
CA ILE A 232 -15.17 17.28 -4.25
C ILE A 232 -14.25 18.47 -3.99
N TYR A 233 -13.21 18.31 -3.18
CA TYR A 233 -12.22 19.36 -2.90
C TYR A 233 -11.66 19.96 -4.20
N MET A 234 -11.26 19.10 -5.14
CA MET A 234 -10.73 19.52 -6.43
C MET A 234 -11.74 20.31 -7.27
N LYS A 235 -13.02 19.88 -7.28
CA LYS A 235 -14.09 20.54 -8.03
C LYS A 235 -14.32 21.98 -7.58
N TYR A 236 -14.20 22.25 -6.28
CA TYR A 236 -14.50 23.57 -5.71
C TYR A 236 -13.28 24.47 -5.53
N PHE A 237 -12.08 23.90 -5.27
CA PHE A 237 -10.92 24.69 -4.86
C PHE A 237 -9.74 24.64 -5.86
N ALA A 238 -9.61 23.60 -6.68
CA ALA A 238 -8.43 23.45 -7.54
C ALA A 238 -8.56 24.13 -8.92
N THR A 239 -9.78 24.49 -9.33
CA THR A 239 -10.07 25.11 -10.63
C THR A 239 -9.55 26.54 -10.75
N SER A 240 -9.22 27.19 -9.64
CA SER A 240 -8.82 28.61 -9.58
C SER A 240 -7.32 28.87 -9.79
N PHE A 241 -6.48 27.83 -9.87
CA PHE A 241 -5.02 27.97 -10.01
C PHE A 241 -4.58 28.14 -11.48
N ASN A 242 -4.87 29.29 -12.09
CA ASN A 242 -4.53 29.52 -13.50
C ASN A 242 -3.04 29.90 -13.73
N GLY A 243 -2.37 30.52 -12.75
CA GLY A 243 -0.98 31.01 -12.89
C GLY A 243 0.13 30.02 -12.52
N TYR A 244 -0.16 28.97 -11.74
CA TYR A 244 0.83 28.02 -11.20
C TYR A 244 0.46 26.56 -11.47
N LYS A 245 -0.12 26.28 -12.65
CA LYS A 245 -0.70 24.96 -12.96
C LYS A 245 0.22 23.80 -12.63
N ILE A 246 1.50 23.84 -13.03
CA ILE A 246 2.44 22.74 -12.76
C ILE A 246 2.70 22.60 -11.25
N ILE A 247 3.07 23.67 -10.54
CA ILE A 247 3.39 23.60 -9.11
C ILE A 247 2.14 23.20 -8.29
N GLY A 248 0.98 23.75 -8.61
CA GLY A 248 -0.30 23.37 -7.99
C GLY A 248 -0.65 21.90 -8.23
N THR A 249 -0.39 21.39 -9.43
CA THR A 249 -0.56 19.98 -9.80
C THR A 249 0.24 19.07 -8.88
N PHE A 250 1.54 19.35 -8.69
CA PHE A 250 2.41 18.62 -7.77
C PHE A 250 1.95 18.69 -6.31
N MET A 251 1.58 19.89 -5.84
CA MET A 251 1.09 20.07 -4.46
C MET A 251 -0.18 19.25 -4.20
N ILE A 252 -1.11 19.24 -5.14
CA ILE A 252 -2.36 18.47 -5.05
C ILE A 252 -2.08 16.97 -4.99
N LEU A 253 -1.22 16.46 -5.87
CA LEU A 253 -0.85 15.04 -5.85
C LEU A 253 -0.15 14.66 -4.54
N MET A 254 0.77 15.50 -4.08
CA MET A 254 1.46 15.29 -2.80
C MET A 254 0.47 15.26 -1.63
N MET A 255 -0.52 16.14 -1.64
CA MET A 255 -1.58 16.17 -0.63
C MET A 255 -2.45 14.92 -0.68
N TRP A 256 -2.83 14.47 -1.88
CA TRP A 256 -3.57 13.22 -2.05
C TRP A 256 -2.79 12.01 -1.55
N LEU A 257 -1.51 11.88 -1.93
CA LEU A 257 -0.62 10.81 -1.47
C LEU A 257 -0.45 10.83 0.06
N LYS A 258 -0.32 12.02 0.65
CA LYS A 258 -0.23 12.19 2.11
C LYS A 258 -1.50 11.72 2.80
N PHE A 259 -2.67 12.10 2.32
CA PHE A 259 -3.93 11.66 2.91
C PHE A 259 -4.16 10.15 2.70
N ALA A 260 -3.77 9.60 1.55
CA ALA A 260 -3.84 8.18 1.28
C ALA A 260 -2.98 7.37 2.25
N ALA A 261 -1.72 7.78 2.45
CA ALA A 261 -0.84 7.21 3.45
C ALA A 261 -1.41 7.36 4.87
N MET A 262 -2.01 8.52 5.17
CA MET A 262 -2.63 8.79 6.46
C MET A 262 -3.82 7.87 6.75
N VAL A 263 -4.67 7.59 5.76
CA VAL A 263 -5.76 6.59 5.88
C VAL A 263 -5.20 5.21 6.19
N ILE A 264 -4.13 4.79 5.50
CA ILE A 264 -3.50 3.49 5.72
C ILE A 264 -2.94 3.40 7.15
N VAL A 265 -2.21 4.41 7.61
CA VAL A 265 -1.62 4.45 8.97
C VAL A 265 -2.73 4.48 10.03
N PHE A 266 -3.77 5.30 9.83
CA PHE A 266 -4.91 5.38 10.72
C PHE A 266 -5.61 4.03 10.90
N CYS A 267 -5.90 3.34 9.80
CA CYS A 267 -6.51 2.01 9.86
C CYS A 267 -5.57 0.98 10.50
N GLY A 268 -4.25 1.17 10.38
CA GLY A 268 -3.25 0.43 11.14
C GLY A 268 -3.39 0.65 12.66
N VAL A 269 -3.58 1.90 13.10
CA VAL A 269 -3.84 2.20 14.52
C VAL A 269 -5.13 1.53 15.00
N VAL A 270 -6.22 1.63 14.23
CA VAL A 270 -7.49 0.95 14.56
C VAL A 270 -7.25 -0.56 14.72
N ASN A 271 -6.45 -1.13 13.83
CA ASN A 271 -6.12 -2.55 13.86
C ASN A 271 -5.35 -2.94 15.13
N THR A 272 -4.39 -2.12 15.56
CA THR A 272 -3.66 -2.27 16.82
C THR A 272 -4.61 -2.20 18.01
N VAL A 273 -5.47 -1.20 18.08
CA VAL A 273 -6.41 -1.03 19.20
C VAL A 273 -7.36 -2.21 19.30
N ILE A 274 -7.89 -2.71 18.18
CA ILE A 274 -8.73 -3.91 18.15
C ILE A 274 -7.95 -5.13 18.67
N ALA A 275 -6.70 -5.29 18.24
CA ALA A 275 -5.87 -6.42 18.65
C ALA A 275 -5.54 -6.36 20.15
N GLU A 276 -5.12 -5.21 20.67
CA GLU A 276 -4.76 -4.99 22.08
C GLU A 276 -5.96 -5.13 23.01
N TYR A 277 -7.13 -4.66 22.57
CA TYR A 277 -8.37 -4.83 23.32
C TYR A 277 -8.76 -6.31 23.43
N ARG A 278 -8.53 -7.12 22.38
CA ARG A 278 -8.78 -8.57 22.39
C ARG A 278 -7.74 -9.36 23.17
N SER A 279 -6.46 -8.98 23.10
CA SER A 279 -5.37 -9.67 23.80
C SER A 279 -5.20 -9.25 25.26
N GLY A 280 -5.80 -8.12 25.68
CA GLY A 280 -5.68 -7.58 27.03
C GLY A 280 -4.32 -6.94 27.33
N GLY A 281 -3.52 -6.62 26.30
CA GLY A 281 -2.20 -6.05 26.45
C GLY A 281 -1.53 -5.72 25.12
N ASP A 282 -0.42 -4.99 25.20
CA ASP A 282 0.32 -4.45 24.05
C ASP A 282 0.78 -5.54 23.07
N LEU A 283 0.87 -5.16 21.78
CA LEU A 283 1.38 -6.06 20.76
C LEU A 283 2.85 -6.41 20.98
N ARG A 284 3.16 -7.70 20.90
CA ARG A 284 4.53 -8.19 20.98
C ARG A 284 5.25 -7.93 19.66
N GLN A 285 6.49 -7.48 19.76
CA GLN A 285 7.36 -7.34 18.60
C GLN A 285 7.75 -8.72 18.02
N ARG A 286 7.89 -8.79 16.69
CA ARG A 286 8.45 -9.95 16.00
C ARG A 286 9.96 -9.99 16.26
N ARG A 287 10.49 -11.18 16.61
CA ARG A 287 11.93 -11.36 16.88
C ARG A 287 12.70 -11.15 15.58
N ASP A 288 13.87 -10.52 15.66
CA ASP A 288 14.74 -10.34 14.49
C ASP A 288 15.26 -11.72 14.03
N PRO A 289 15.10 -12.10 12.75
CA PRO A 289 15.61 -13.36 12.23
C PRO A 289 17.11 -13.55 12.45
N ILE A 290 17.90 -12.48 12.36
CA ILE A 290 19.36 -12.54 12.52
C ILE A 290 19.70 -12.78 13.99
N GLU A 291 19.03 -12.09 14.92
CA GLU A 291 19.24 -12.31 16.35
C GLU A 291 18.86 -13.74 16.76
N MET A 292 17.78 -14.30 16.19
CA MET A 292 17.41 -15.70 16.40
C MET A 292 18.47 -16.68 15.86
N LEU A 293 19.07 -16.40 14.70
CA LEU A 293 20.16 -17.21 14.15
C LEU A 293 21.41 -17.13 15.04
N THR A 294 21.81 -15.93 15.46
CA THR A 294 22.97 -15.73 16.35
C THR A 294 22.78 -16.43 17.69
N GLN A 295 21.58 -16.35 18.29
CA GLN A 295 21.25 -17.07 19.52
C GLN A 295 21.30 -18.59 19.33
N ARG A 296 20.78 -19.12 18.20
CA ARG A 296 20.85 -20.56 17.90
C ARG A 296 22.29 -21.04 17.71
N ILE A 297 23.13 -20.25 17.03
CA ILE A 297 24.54 -20.57 16.82
C ILE A 297 25.27 -20.55 18.17
N LYS A 298 25.07 -19.50 18.97
CA LYS A 298 25.69 -19.39 20.31
C LYS A 298 25.27 -20.53 21.24
N ALA A 299 23.99 -20.92 21.23
CA ALA A 299 23.51 -22.05 22.01
C ALA A 299 24.15 -23.38 21.57
N ARG A 300 24.35 -23.58 20.27
CA ARG A 300 25.06 -24.78 19.75
C ARG A 300 26.53 -24.80 20.14
N LEU A 301 27.21 -23.65 20.10
CA LEU A 301 28.63 -23.55 20.47
C LEU A 301 28.88 -23.71 21.97
N LEU A 302 27.92 -23.29 22.81
CA LEU A 302 28.01 -23.52 24.25
C LEU A 302 27.84 -25.02 24.57
N HIS A 303 26.86 -25.69 23.93
CA HIS A 303 26.68 -27.13 24.11
C HIS A 303 27.86 -27.97 23.59
N SER A 304 28.55 -27.56 22.51
CA SER A 304 29.74 -28.30 22.05
C SER A 304 30.95 -28.16 22.97
N ASN A 305 31.11 -27.01 23.63
CA ASN A 305 32.22 -26.80 24.57
C ASN A 305 32.02 -27.53 25.90
N ASP A 306 30.77 -27.68 26.35
CA ASP A 306 30.46 -28.45 27.56
C ASP A 306 30.77 -29.95 27.35
N GLU A 307 30.46 -30.51 26.17
CA GLU A 307 30.76 -31.91 25.82
C GLU A 307 32.27 -32.20 25.70
N GLU A 308 33.09 -31.25 25.22
CA GLU A 308 34.56 -31.38 25.19
C GLU A 308 35.22 -31.24 26.57
N SER A 309 34.55 -30.64 27.55
CA SER A 309 35.09 -30.46 28.90
C SER A 309 34.87 -31.66 29.83
N GLU A 310 33.95 -32.55 29.48
CA GLU A 310 33.63 -33.79 30.21
C GLU A 310 34.34 -35.04 29.66
N SER A 311 35.05 -34.91 28.53
CA SER A 311 35.86 -35.97 27.88
C SER A 311 37.35 -35.84 28.18
#